data_AF-B1WNH4-F1
#
_entry.id   AF-B1WNH4-F1
#
_cell.length_a   1.000
_cell.length_b   1.000
_cell.length_c   1.000
_cell.angle_alpha   90.00
_cell.angle_beta   90.00
_cell.angle_gamma   90.00
#
_symmetry.space_group_name_H-M   'P 1'
#
loop_
_entity.id
_entity.type
_entity.pdbx_description
1 polymer ?
#
loop_
_entity_poly.entity_id
_entity_poly.type
_entity_poly.pdbx_seq_one_letter_code
_entity_poly.pdbx_strand_id
1 'polypeptide(L)'
;MSASDVQPPQSYRKEEVQEILHLAIARKTEVEELSRTQLWEIAAELDIDAAVLQLAEKDWLLQKQQQEKKDEFNQYRQRQLKRKFIRYGIINSFVILLNLLAAGTLSWSLYILILLGLPLALDTFKTFQTEGEEYEKAFQQWYFKKEMKASISSLWNRIKTAWLS
;
A
#
# COMPACT_ATOMS: atom_id res chain seq x y z
N MET A 1 -7.15 0.63 40.06
CA MET A 1 -7.09 -0.76 39.57
C MET A 1 -5.62 -1.09 39.41
N SER A 2 -5.11 -1.98 40.25
CA SER A 2 -3.68 -2.28 40.36
C SER A 2 -3.20 -3.00 39.10
N ALA A 3 -2.04 -2.59 38.57
CA ALA A 3 -1.32 -3.33 37.55
C ALA A 3 -0.75 -4.61 38.19
N SER A 4 -1.61 -5.60 38.38
CA SER A 4 -1.33 -6.87 39.03
C SER A 4 -0.39 -7.75 38.21
N ASP A 5 0.61 -8.31 38.88
CA ASP A 5 1.40 -9.52 38.57
C ASP A 5 1.15 -10.17 37.20
N VAL A 6 1.84 -9.69 36.17
CA VAL A 6 2.07 -10.47 34.95
C VAL A 6 3.43 -11.13 35.10
N GLN A 7 3.46 -12.37 35.60
CA GLN A 7 4.70 -13.15 35.59
C GLN A 7 5.07 -13.48 34.14
N PRO A 8 6.32 -13.19 33.70
CA PRO A 8 6.76 -13.48 32.35
C PRO A 8 6.74 -15.00 32.09
N PRO A 9 6.33 -15.45 30.89
CA PRO A 9 6.36 -16.85 30.52
C PRO A 9 7.80 -17.40 30.52
N GLN A 10 7.96 -18.69 30.81
CA GLN A 10 9.28 -19.34 30.86
C GLN A 10 9.93 -19.55 29.49
N SER A 11 9.16 -19.46 28.40
CA SER A 11 9.65 -19.59 27.03
C SER A 11 8.91 -18.63 26.12
N TYR A 12 9.65 -17.99 25.22
CA TYR A 12 9.10 -17.11 24.18
C TYR A 12 9.29 -17.76 22.81
N ARG A 13 8.32 -17.56 21.93
CA ARG A 13 8.47 -17.84 20.51
C ARG A 13 9.40 -16.81 19.87
N LYS A 14 10.00 -17.16 18.73
CA LYS A 14 10.91 -16.26 18.00
C LYS A 14 10.23 -14.93 17.66
N GLU A 15 8.97 -14.98 17.24
CA GLU A 15 8.17 -13.79 16.92
C GLU A 15 8.03 -12.86 18.15
N GLU A 16 7.79 -13.44 19.32
CA GLU A 16 7.62 -12.71 20.58
C GLU A 16 8.95 -12.11 21.07
N VAL A 17 10.06 -12.83 20.92
CA VAL A 17 11.40 -12.31 21.23
C VAL A 17 11.73 -11.08 20.38
N GLN A 18 11.44 -11.13 19.08
CA GLN A 18 11.68 -10.02 18.17
C GLN A 18 10.83 -8.79 18.54
N GLU A 19 9.56 -9.00 18.89
CA GLU A 19 8.66 -7.91 19.28
C GLU A 19 9.08 -7.26 20.61
N ILE A 20 9.48 -8.07 21.59
CA ILE A 20 10.01 -7.58 22.88
C ILE A 20 11.31 -6.79 22.65
N LEU A 21 12.21 -7.28 21.81
CA LEU A 21 13.47 -6.60 21.51
C LEU A 21 13.23 -5.28 20.76
N HIS A 22 12.34 -5.28 19.78
CA HIS A 22 11.92 -4.07 19.07
C HIS A 22 11.37 -3.01 20.04
N LEU A 23 10.49 -3.41 20.96
CA LEU A 23 9.93 -2.51 21.97
C LEU A 23 11.01 -1.99 22.94
N ALA A 24 11.96 -2.85 23.34
CA ALA A 24 13.06 -2.45 24.20
C ALA A 24 13.98 -1.43 23.53
N ILE A 25 14.31 -1.62 22.24
CA ILE A 25 15.12 -0.68 21.45
C ILE A 25 14.37 0.65 21.27
N ALA A 26 13.09 0.62 20.91
CA ALA A 26 12.26 1.82 20.75
C ALA A 26 12.12 2.63 22.05
N ARG A 27 12.23 1.98 23.22
CA ARG A 27 12.24 2.65 24.53
C ARG A 27 13.62 3.15 24.95
N LYS A 28 14.70 2.49 24.51
CA LYS A 28 16.09 2.84 24.84
C LYS A 28 16.58 4.04 24.01
N THR A 29 16.07 4.18 22.79
CA THR A 29 16.48 5.22 21.85
C THR A 29 15.35 6.23 21.69
N GLU A 30 15.50 7.44 22.23
CA GLU A 30 14.56 8.57 22.01
C GLU A 30 14.56 9.07 20.54
N VAL A 31 15.53 8.61 19.74
CA VAL A 31 15.69 8.97 18.34
C VAL A 31 14.90 8.00 17.46
N GLU A 32 14.04 8.55 16.60
CA GLU A 32 13.13 7.81 15.70
C GLU A 32 13.89 7.00 14.62
N GLU A 33 15.15 7.35 14.35
CA GLU A 33 15.98 6.72 13.32
C GLU A 33 17.36 6.32 13.87
N LEU A 34 17.71 5.04 13.71
CA LEU A 34 19.05 4.52 14.00
C LEU A 34 19.92 4.55 12.75
N SER A 35 21.16 4.96 12.88
CA SER A 35 22.10 4.95 11.76
C SER A 35 22.52 3.52 11.41
N ARG A 36 22.97 3.31 10.17
CA ARG A 36 23.53 2.01 9.75
C ARG A 36 24.69 1.57 10.63
N THR A 37 25.53 2.48 11.10
CA THR A 37 26.65 2.12 11.99
C THR A 37 26.15 1.62 13.35
N GLN A 38 25.12 2.26 13.91
CA GLN A 38 24.51 1.83 15.19
C GLN A 38 23.85 0.46 15.07
N LEU A 39 23.20 0.15 13.94
CA LEU A 39 22.66 -1.18 13.67
C LEU A 39 23.76 -2.27 13.73
N TRP A 40 24.93 -1.98 13.17
CA TRP A 40 26.06 -2.91 13.14
C TRP A 40 26.73 -3.06 14.51
N GLU A 41 26.81 -1.99 15.30
CA GLU A 41 27.29 -2.03 16.68
C GLU A 41 26.38 -2.89 17.56
N ILE A 42 25.05 -2.71 17.47
CA ILE A 42 24.08 -3.52 18.22
C ILE A 42 24.17 -5.00 17.80
N ALA A 43 24.35 -5.29 16.51
CA ALA A 43 24.51 -6.66 16.04
C ALA A 43 25.80 -7.30 16.57
N ALA A 44 26.90 -6.55 16.64
CA ALA A 44 28.15 -7.01 17.23
C ALA A 44 28.02 -7.25 18.75
N GLU A 45 27.28 -6.41 19.48
CA GLU A 45 26.98 -6.62 20.90
C GLU A 45 26.12 -7.88 21.15
N LEU A 46 25.25 -8.22 20.18
CA LEU A 46 24.39 -9.41 20.22
C LEU A 46 25.08 -10.68 19.66
N ASP A 47 26.37 -10.61 19.35
CA ASP A 47 27.17 -11.71 18.78
C ASP A 47 26.58 -12.26 17.45
N ILE A 48 25.97 -11.37 16.66
CA ILE A 48 25.42 -11.68 15.34
C ILE A 48 26.53 -11.52 14.30
N ASP A 49 26.78 -12.59 13.55
CA ASP A 49 27.79 -12.59 12.49
C ASP A 49 27.50 -11.53 11.40
N ALA A 50 28.53 -10.79 11.00
CA ALA A 50 28.42 -9.72 10.02
C ALA A 50 27.91 -10.19 8.65
N ALA A 51 28.22 -11.42 8.23
CA ALA A 51 27.71 -12.00 6.99
C ALA A 51 26.21 -12.31 7.10
N VAL A 52 25.74 -12.73 8.28
CA VAL A 52 24.31 -12.95 8.56
C VAL A 52 23.56 -11.63 8.56
N LEU A 53 24.11 -10.58 9.18
CA LEU A 53 23.50 -9.24 9.18
C LEU A 53 23.41 -8.66 7.75
N GLN A 54 24.45 -8.82 6.93
CA GLN A 54 24.42 -8.38 5.53
C GLN A 54 23.36 -9.11 4.70
N LEU A 55 23.18 -10.41 4.93
CA LEU A 55 22.15 -11.19 4.24
C LEU A 55 20.76 -10.70 4.64
N ALA A 56 20.54 -10.49 5.94
CA ALA A 56 19.28 -9.96 6.47
C ALA A 56 18.98 -8.53 5.95
N GLU A 57 19.99 -7.64 5.86
CA GLU A 57 19.84 -6.29 5.29
C GLU A 57 19.40 -6.35 3.82
N LYS A 58 19.98 -7.26 3.03
CA LYS A 58 19.59 -7.47 1.62
C LYS A 58 18.18 -8.01 1.48
N ASP A 59 17.83 -9.02 2.27
CA ASP A 59 16.50 -9.62 2.25
C ASP A 59 15.44 -8.59 2.67
N TRP A 60 15.72 -7.81 3.71
CA TRP A 60 14.86 -6.72 4.15
C TRP A 60 14.69 -5.64 3.06
N LEU A 61 15.77 -5.25 2.38
CA LEU A 61 15.69 -4.26 1.31
C LEU A 61 14.84 -4.77 0.12
N LEU A 62 14.98 -6.05 -0.24
CA LEU A 62 14.16 -6.67 -1.27
C LEU A 62 12.68 -6.71 -0.88
N GLN A 63 12.38 -7.07 0.37
CA GLN A 63 11.01 -7.07 0.89
C GLN A 63 10.43 -5.65 0.93
N LYS A 64 11.21 -4.67 1.38
CA LYS A 64 10.81 -3.27 1.42
C LYS A 64 10.47 -2.73 0.04
N GLN A 65 11.29 -3.01 -0.97
CA GLN A 65 11.00 -2.61 -2.36
C GLN A 65 9.71 -3.25 -2.89
N GLN A 66 9.43 -4.51 -2.55
CA GLN A 66 8.17 -5.14 -2.92
C GLN A 66 6.97 -4.52 -2.20
N GLN A 67 7.12 -4.19 -0.92
CA GLN A 67 6.08 -3.56 -0.14
C GLN A 67 5.76 -2.15 -0.68
N GLU A 68 6.77 -1.34 -0.98
CA GLU A 68 6.60 -0.02 -1.57
C GLU A 68 5.83 -0.08 -2.90
N LYS A 69 6.11 -1.08 -3.75
CA LYS A 69 5.38 -1.31 -5.00
C LYS A 69 3.91 -1.66 -4.75
N LYS A 70 3.63 -2.50 -3.75
CA LYS A 70 2.25 -2.85 -3.35
C LYS A 70 1.51 -1.64 -2.80
N ASP A 71 2.16 -0.82 -1.98
CA ASP A 71 1.57 0.40 -1.42
C ASP A 71 1.24 1.41 -2.52
N GLU A 72 2.12 1.59 -3.50
CA GLU A 72 1.85 2.45 -4.65
C GLU A 72 0.66 1.93 -5.48
N PHE A 73 0.57 0.61 -5.69
CA PHE A 73 -0.56 0.00 -6.36
C PHE A 73 -1.88 0.23 -5.60
N ASN A 74 -1.86 0.08 -4.28
CA ASN A 74 -3.02 0.36 -3.43
C ASN A 74 -3.46 1.81 -3.53
N GLN A 75 -2.52 2.77 -3.47
CA GLN A 75 -2.81 4.18 -3.69
C GLN A 75 -3.38 4.45 -5.08
N TYR A 76 -2.83 3.80 -6.12
CA TYR A 76 -3.34 3.92 -7.49
C TYR A 76 -4.81 3.46 -7.58
N ARG A 77 -5.14 2.30 -7.00
CA ARG A 77 -6.53 1.79 -6.98
C ARG A 77 -7.48 2.73 -6.23
N GLN A 78 -7.07 3.24 -5.06
CA GLN A 78 -7.86 4.21 -4.30
C GLN A 78 -8.13 5.49 -5.10
N ARG A 79 -7.13 6.02 -5.82
CA ARG A 79 -7.31 7.20 -6.69
C ARG A 79 -8.27 6.93 -7.84
N GLN A 80 -8.20 5.74 -8.46
CA GLN A 80 -9.14 5.35 -9.53
C GLN A 80 -10.57 5.28 -9.01
N LEU A 81 -10.78 4.68 -7.84
CA LEU A 81 -12.09 4.68 -7.18
C LEU A 81 -12.57 6.10 -6.89
N LYS A 82 -11.74 6.94 -6.26
CA LYS A 82 -12.11 8.32 -5.94
C LYS A 82 -12.57 9.08 -7.20
N ARG A 83 -11.89 8.87 -8.33
CA ARG A 83 -12.29 9.47 -9.61
C ARG A 83 -13.64 8.95 -10.11
N LYS A 84 -13.90 7.64 -9.99
CA LYS A 84 -15.19 7.03 -10.33
C LYS A 84 -16.30 7.58 -9.44
N PHE A 85 -16.07 7.69 -8.13
CA PHE A 85 -17.01 8.29 -7.16
C PHE A 85 -17.31 9.76 -7.47
N ILE A 86 -16.29 10.57 -7.78
CA ILE A 86 -16.49 11.99 -8.15
C ILE A 86 -17.35 12.09 -9.42
N ARG A 87 -17.01 11.33 -10.46
CA ARG A 87 -17.78 11.32 -11.71
C ARG A 87 -19.22 10.89 -11.48
N TYR A 88 -19.41 9.86 -10.66
CA TYR A 88 -20.72 9.36 -10.26
C TYR A 88 -21.53 10.43 -9.51
N GLY A 89 -20.90 11.11 -8.54
CA GLY A 89 -21.52 12.18 -7.77
C GLY A 89 -21.94 13.36 -8.64
N ILE A 90 -21.12 13.76 -9.62
CA ILE A 90 -21.47 14.84 -10.57
C ILE A 90 -22.70 14.46 -11.40
N ILE A 91 -22.71 13.26 -11.99
CA ILE A 91 -23.84 12.80 -12.82
C ILE A 91 -25.12 12.72 -11.99
N ASN A 92 -25.07 12.10 -10.81
CA ASN A 92 -26.24 11.96 -9.96
C ASN A 92 -26.72 13.30 -9.41
N SER A 93 -25.81 14.20 -9.03
CA SER A 93 -26.17 15.56 -8.61
C SER A 93 -26.90 16.30 -9.74
N PHE A 94 -26.40 16.19 -10.98
CA PHE A 94 -27.05 16.78 -12.15
C PHE A 94 -28.44 16.18 -12.41
N VAL A 95 -28.59 14.85 -12.30
CA VAL A 95 -29.88 14.17 -12.46
C VAL A 95 -30.87 14.55 -11.37
N ILE A 96 -30.43 14.68 -10.12
CA ILE A 96 -31.27 15.13 -8.99
C ILE A 96 -31.71 16.58 -9.21
N LEU A 97 -30.80 17.46 -9.60
CA LEU A 97 -31.11 18.88 -9.85
C LEU A 97 -32.10 19.05 -11.01
N LEU A 98 -31.89 18.34 -12.11
CA LEU A 98 -32.79 18.34 -13.27
C LEU A 98 -34.17 17.81 -12.89
N ASN A 99 -34.23 16.73 -12.11
CA ASN A 99 -35.48 16.15 -11.64
C ASN A 99 -36.24 17.07 -10.66
N LEU A 100 -35.53 17.80 -9.78
CA LEU A 100 -36.14 18.84 -8.92
C LEU A 100 -36.72 19.99 -9.75
N LEU A 101 -36.00 20.45 -10.78
CA LEU A 101 -36.47 21.52 -11.66
C LEU A 101 -37.64 21.09 -12.56
N ALA A 102 -37.65 19.83 -13.01
CA ALA A 102 -38.65 19.32 -13.95
C ALA A 102 -39.94 18.82 -13.29
N ALA A 103 -39.84 18.14 -12.14
CA ALA A 103 -40.97 17.42 -11.54
C ALA A 103 -41.30 17.87 -10.11
N GLY A 104 -40.46 18.70 -9.47
CA GLY A 104 -40.61 19.10 -8.06
C GLY A 104 -40.56 17.94 -7.04
N THR A 105 -40.34 16.70 -7.49
CA THR A 105 -40.44 15.45 -6.72
C THR A 105 -39.40 14.43 -7.19
N LEU A 106 -38.94 13.53 -6.32
CA LEU A 106 -37.96 12.47 -6.61
C LEU A 106 -38.61 11.24 -7.27
N SER A 107 -39.07 11.36 -8.52
CA SER A 107 -39.90 10.32 -9.15
C SER A 107 -39.12 9.36 -10.07
N TRP A 108 -38.24 9.88 -10.94
CA TRP A 108 -37.57 9.10 -12.00
C TRP A 108 -36.07 8.91 -11.72
N SER A 109 -35.50 9.87 -10.99
CA SER A 109 -34.08 9.94 -10.63
C SER A 109 -33.64 8.81 -9.69
N LEU A 110 -34.55 8.25 -8.88
CA LEU A 110 -34.28 7.09 -8.03
C LEU A 110 -33.91 5.83 -8.84
N TYR A 111 -34.59 5.58 -9.95
CA TYR A 111 -34.28 4.45 -10.83
C TYR A 111 -32.90 4.61 -11.47
N ILE A 112 -32.55 5.84 -11.89
CA ILE A 112 -31.24 6.17 -12.47
C ILE A 112 -30.13 6.03 -11.42
N LEU A 113 -30.39 6.48 -10.18
CA LEU A 113 -29.48 6.33 -9.03
C LEU A 113 -29.19 4.85 -8.72
N ILE A 114 -30.21 3.99 -8.72
CA ILE A 114 -30.03 2.56 -8.45
C ILE A 114 -29.27 1.90 -9.62
N LEU A 115 -29.66 2.20 -10.86
CA LEU A 115 -29.04 1.62 -12.05
C LEU A 115 -27.55 1.99 -12.17
N LEU A 116 -27.19 3.24 -11.87
CA LEU A 116 -25.79 3.68 -11.88
C LEU A 116 -25.07 3.20 -10.60
N GLY A 117 -25.75 3.12 -9.45
CA GLY A 117 -25.13 2.86 -8.15
C GLY A 117 -24.69 1.41 -7.96
N LEU A 118 -25.40 0.47 -8.57
CA LEU A 118 -25.11 -0.96 -8.50
C LEU A 118 -23.68 -1.33 -9.00
N PRO A 119 -23.24 -0.91 -10.20
CA PRO A 119 -21.88 -1.18 -10.66
C PRO A 119 -20.81 -0.48 -9.81
N LEU A 120 -21.12 0.70 -9.23
CA LEU A 120 -20.19 1.40 -8.34
C LEU A 120 -19.98 0.64 -7.03
N ALA A 121 -21.04 0.08 -6.45
CA ALA A 121 -20.96 -0.73 -5.23
C ALA A 121 -20.13 -2.01 -5.46
N LEU A 122 -20.32 -2.68 -6.59
CA LEU A 122 -19.53 -3.86 -6.97
C LEU A 122 -18.04 -3.53 -7.17
N ASP A 123 -17.74 -2.41 -7.84
CA ASP A 123 -16.36 -1.94 -8.02
C ASP A 123 -15.68 -1.55 -6.69
N THR A 124 -16.48 -1.03 -5.75
CA THR A 124 -16.03 -0.68 -4.40
C THR A 124 -15.64 -1.95 -3.64
N PHE A 125 -16.53 -2.95 -3.60
CA PHE A 125 -16.27 -4.23 -2.93
C PHE A 125 -15.02 -4.93 -3.48
N LYS A 126 -14.86 -4.97 -4.82
CA LYS A 126 -13.67 -5.53 -5.48
C LYS A 126 -12.37 -4.78 -5.21
N THR A 127 -12.44 -3.51 -4.80
CA THR A 127 -11.24 -2.71 -4.51
C THR A 127 -10.84 -2.74 -3.05
N PHE A 128 -11.81 -2.91 -2.14
CA PHE A 128 -11.52 -3.16 -0.73
C PHE A 128 -11.13 -4.61 -0.45
N GLN A 129 -11.41 -5.54 -1.36
CA GLN A 129 -10.86 -6.89 -1.32
C GLN A 129 -9.39 -6.86 -1.76
N THR A 130 -8.50 -6.73 -0.77
CA THR A 130 -7.03 -6.74 -0.90
C THR A 130 -6.43 -8.15 -0.94
N GLU A 131 -7.28 -9.18 -0.96
CA GLU A 131 -6.89 -10.58 -0.89
C GLU A 131 -7.59 -11.39 -1.99
N GLY A 132 -6.83 -12.17 -2.75
CA GLY A 132 -7.35 -13.07 -3.79
C GLY A 132 -6.55 -13.04 -5.09
N GLU A 133 -6.75 -14.06 -5.94
CA GLU A 133 -6.03 -14.18 -7.23
C GLU A 133 -6.19 -12.97 -8.14
N GLU A 134 -7.36 -12.33 -8.11
CA GLU A 134 -7.65 -11.16 -8.93
C GLU A 134 -6.85 -9.93 -8.49
N TYR A 135 -6.54 -9.81 -7.19
CA TYR A 135 -5.64 -8.77 -6.67
C TYR A 135 -4.23 -8.97 -7.21
N GLU A 136 -3.71 -10.21 -7.13
CA GLU A 136 -2.35 -10.52 -7.57
C GLU A 136 -2.22 -10.35 -9.09
N LYS A 137 -3.18 -10.83 -9.89
CA LYS A 137 -3.20 -10.61 -11.35
C LYS A 137 -3.19 -9.12 -11.70
N ALA A 138 -4.00 -8.31 -11.02
CA ALA A 138 -4.06 -6.88 -11.27
C ALA A 138 -2.76 -6.16 -10.87
N PHE A 139 -2.13 -6.59 -9.76
CA PHE A 139 -0.82 -6.09 -9.34
C PHE A 139 0.27 -6.44 -10.37
N GLN A 140 0.33 -7.70 -10.82
CA GLN A 140 1.30 -8.16 -11.82
C GLN A 140 1.16 -7.40 -13.15
N GLN A 141 -0.08 -7.22 -13.64
CA GLN A 141 -0.33 -6.45 -14.86
C GLN A 141 0.09 -4.98 -14.72
N TRP A 142 -0.23 -4.36 -13.57
CA TRP A 142 0.18 -2.98 -13.30
C TRP A 142 1.70 -2.85 -13.21
N TYR A 143 2.34 -3.80 -12.51
CA TYR A 143 3.79 -3.86 -12.32
C TYR A 143 4.51 -3.97 -13.67
N PHE A 144 4.12 -4.94 -14.50
CA PHE A 144 4.70 -5.15 -15.83
C PHE A 144 4.53 -3.93 -16.73
N LYS A 145 3.33 -3.33 -16.75
CA LYS A 145 3.06 -2.11 -17.53
C LYS A 145 3.92 -0.93 -17.08
N LYS A 146 4.25 -0.84 -15.79
CA LYS A 146 5.07 0.23 -15.24
C LYS A 146 6.56 0.02 -15.55
N GLU A 147 7.09 -1.19 -15.36
CA GLU A 147 8.47 -1.53 -15.72
C GLU A 147 8.73 -1.40 -17.22
N MET A 148 7.85 -1.92 -18.07
CA MET A 148 8.01 -1.80 -19.52
C MET A 148 8.09 -0.35 -19.97
N LYS A 149 7.23 0.53 -19.43
CA LYS A 149 7.26 1.96 -19.77
C LYS A 149 8.57 2.63 -19.36
N ALA A 150 9.07 2.31 -18.17
CA ALA A 150 10.35 2.84 -17.68
C ALA A 150 11.51 2.37 -18.58
N SER A 151 11.59 1.07 -18.87
CA SER A 151 12.65 0.49 -19.70
C SER A 151 12.60 0.93 -21.16
N ILE A 152 11.40 1.05 -21.75
CA ILE A 152 11.26 1.54 -23.13
C ILE A 152 11.67 3.02 -23.22
N SER A 153 11.29 3.84 -22.23
CA SER A 153 11.66 5.26 -22.23
C SER A 153 13.17 5.48 -22.10
N SER A 154 13.87 4.67 -21.30
CA SER A 154 15.32 4.79 -21.12
C SER A 154 16.09 4.32 -22.36
N LEU A 155 15.63 3.27 -23.04
CA LEU A 155 16.18 2.82 -24.32
C LEU A 155 15.93 3.83 -25.45
N TRP A 156 14.75 4.44 -25.50
CA TRP A 156 14.44 5.46 -26.50
C TRP A 156 15.31 6.70 -26.33
N ASN A 157 15.56 7.13 -25.09
CA ASN A 157 16.48 8.22 -24.81
C ASN A 157 17.91 7.91 -25.28
N ARG A 158 18.40 6.69 -25.07
CA ARG A 158 19.73 6.26 -25.54
C ARG A 158 19.85 6.24 -27.06
N ILE A 159 18.84 5.73 -27.76
CA ILE A 159 18.82 5.70 -29.23
C ILE A 159 18.76 7.13 -29.78
N LYS A 160 17.90 7.99 -29.20
CA LYS A 160 17.80 9.40 -29.60
C LYS A 160 19.12 10.14 -29.40
N THR A 161 19.83 9.92 -28.30
CA THR A 161 21.16 10.53 -28.07
C THR A 161 22.23 9.97 -29.01
N ALA A 162 22.17 8.70 -29.39
CA ALA A 162 23.12 8.09 -30.33
C ALA A 162 22.90 8.52 -31.79
N TRP A 163 21.70 8.98 -32.14
CA TRP A 163 21.36 9.47 -33.48
C TRP A 163 21.55 10.99 -33.65
N LEU A 164 21.68 11.72 -32.53
CA LEU A 164 21.93 13.17 -32.49
C LEU A 164 23.42 13.51 -32.27
N SER A 165 24.29 12.51 -32.15
CA SER A 165 25.75 12.63 -32.08
C SER A 165 26.40 12.09 -33.35
#